data_AF-A0A494Z7W1-F1
#
_entry.id   AF-A0A494Z7W1-F1
#
_cell.length_a   1.000
_cell.length_b   1.000
_cell.length_c   1.000
_cell.angle_alpha   90.00
_cell.angle_beta   90.00
_cell.angle_gamma   90.00
#
_symmetry.space_group_name_H-M   'P 1'
#
loop_
_entity.id
_entity.type
_entity.pdbx_description
1 polymer ?
#
loop_
_entity_poly.entity_id
_entity_poly.type
_entity_poly.pdbx_seq_one_letter_code
_entity_poly.pdbx_strand_id
1 'polypeptide(L)'
;MKEIVIMLAEIVNNIHDILIDLLGVHMTDKELHFWIIGVIGMITFFVVFFFFKLIEKMKLSITIISFIFTFTGMVVLVFAIELQQAITNRGNMEFADAVAGLWGFLGLFFVYSIIGLIIYVMKKLFTDN
;
A
#
# COMPACT_ATOMS: atom_id res chain seq x y z
N MET A 1 15.80 -5.01 6.28
CA MET A 1 15.09 -4.40 5.14
C MET A 1 15.89 -4.47 3.84
N LYS A 2 17.22 -4.19 3.87
CA LYS A 2 18.09 -4.21 2.69
C LYS A 2 18.01 -5.47 1.85
N GLU A 3 18.10 -6.63 2.47
CA GLU A 3 18.00 -7.92 1.79
C GLU A 3 16.64 -8.11 1.10
N ILE A 4 15.54 -7.69 1.74
CA ILE A 4 14.19 -7.77 1.15
C ILE A 4 14.11 -6.84 -0.08
N VAL A 5 14.63 -5.62 0.02
CA VAL A 5 14.62 -4.68 -1.11
C VAL A 5 15.47 -5.21 -2.27
N ILE A 6 16.63 -5.80 -1.99
CA ILE A 6 17.48 -6.43 -3.02
C ILE A 6 16.78 -7.63 -3.64
N MET A 7 16.19 -8.52 -2.82
CA MET A 7 15.42 -9.67 -3.30
C MET A 7 14.25 -9.24 -4.19
N LEU A 8 13.51 -8.19 -3.80
CA LEU A 8 12.43 -7.65 -4.61
C LEU A 8 12.95 -7.06 -5.92
N ALA A 9 14.07 -6.34 -5.89
CA ALA A 9 14.70 -5.81 -7.10
C ALA A 9 15.19 -6.93 -8.04
N GLU A 10 15.78 -7.99 -7.50
CA GLU A 10 16.19 -9.17 -8.27
C GLU A 10 15.00 -9.87 -8.91
N ILE A 11 13.88 -10.04 -8.18
CA ILE A 11 12.64 -10.60 -8.74
C ILE A 11 12.15 -9.75 -9.91
N VAL A 12 12.13 -8.42 -9.75
CA VAL A 12 11.69 -7.51 -10.82
C VAL A 12 12.63 -7.59 -12.03
N ASN A 13 13.94 -7.63 -11.82
CA ASN A 13 14.92 -7.77 -12.90
C ASN A 13 14.79 -9.12 -13.63
N ASN A 14 14.59 -10.22 -12.89
CA ASN A 14 14.38 -11.54 -13.51
C ASN A 14 13.10 -11.57 -14.36
N ILE A 15 12.02 -10.95 -13.89
CA ILE A 15 10.78 -10.82 -14.67
C ILE A 15 11.04 -10.00 -15.94
N HIS A 16 11.81 -8.92 -15.84
CA HIS A 16 12.19 -8.09 -16.98
C HIS A 16 12.94 -8.90 -18.05
N ASP A 17 13.93 -9.69 -17.64
CA ASP A 17 14.75 -10.51 -18.55
C ASP A 17 13.90 -11.60 -19.23
N ILE A 18 13.03 -12.29 -18.48
CA ILE A 18 12.11 -13.30 -19.04
C ILE A 18 11.18 -12.69 -20.09
N LEU A 19 10.70 -11.46 -19.86
CA LEU A 19 9.79 -10.80 -20.79
C LEU A 19 10.48 -10.36 -22.07
N ILE A 20 11.75 -9.92 -22.00
CA ILE A 20 12.57 -9.64 -23.19
C ILE A 20 12.70 -10.91 -24.04
N ASP A 21 13.09 -12.02 -23.41
CA ASP A 21 13.31 -13.30 -24.09
C ASP A 21 12.02 -13.85 -24.71
N LEU A 22 10.89 -13.76 -24.01
CA LEU A 22 9.61 -14.30 -24.47
C LEU A 22 8.99 -13.47 -25.61
N LEU A 23 9.12 -12.14 -25.54
CA LEU A 23 8.52 -11.25 -26.54
C LEU A 23 9.36 -11.15 -27.82
N GLY A 24 10.66 -11.51 -27.76
CA GLY A 24 11.55 -11.50 -28.92
C GLY A 24 11.72 -10.10 -29.56
N VAL A 25 11.30 -9.05 -28.84
CA VAL A 25 11.40 -7.67 -29.28
C VAL A 25 12.58 -7.05 -28.55
N HIS A 26 13.53 -6.49 -29.31
CA HIS A 26 14.55 -5.58 -28.78
C HIS A 26 13.89 -4.24 -28.42
N MET A 27 13.04 -4.25 -27.39
CA MET A 27 12.51 -3.02 -26.79
C MET A 27 13.59 -2.38 -25.94
N THR A 28 13.60 -1.05 -25.91
CA THR A 28 14.38 -0.32 -24.91
C THR A 28 13.78 -0.54 -23.52
N ASP A 29 14.58 -0.45 -22.45
CA ASP A 29 14.10 -0.56 -21.07
C ASP A 29 12.89 0.34 -20.79
N LYS A 30 12.87 1.54 -21.39
CA LYS A 30 11.76 2.50 -21.27
C LYS A 30 10.47 1.99 -21.90
N GLU A 31 10.55 1.40 -23.09
CA GLU A 31 9.39 0.84 -23.79
C GLU A 31 8.86 -0.39 -23.06
N LEU A 32 9.77 -1.23 -22.56
CA LEU A 32 9.39 -2.41 -21.79
C LEU A 32 8.72 -2.00 -20.46
N HIS A 33 9.26 -1.02 -19.74
CA HIS A 33 8.63 -0.47 -18.53
C HIS A 33 7.24 0.09 -18.81
N PHE A 34 7.03 0.78 -19.94
CA PHE A 34 5.71 1.29 -20.32
C PHE A 34 4.68 0.16 -20.40
N TRP A 35 5.00 -0.92 -21.10
CA TRP A 35 4.09 -2.06 -21.24
C TRP A 35 3.92 -2.85 -19.94
N ILE A 36 5.01 -3.16 -19.22
CA ILE A 36 4.95 -3.92 -17.97
C ILE A 36 4.12 -3.16 -16.92
N ILE A 37 4.46 -1.90 -16.65
CA ILE A 37 3.76 -1.09 -15.65
C ILE A 37 2.33 -0.81 -16.11
N GLY A 38 2.10 -0.60 -17.40
CA GLY A 38 0.76 -0.43 -17.95
C GLY A 38 -0.13 -1.65 -17.74
N VAL A 39 0.35 -2.86 -18.07
CA VAL A 39 -0.41 -4.11 -17.90
C VAL A 39 -0.62 -4.44 -16.43
N ILE A 40 0.44 -4.39 -15.61
CA ILE A 40 0.32 -4.64 -14.16
C ILE A 40 -0.64 -3.62 -13.52
N GLY A 41 -0.55 -2.35 -13.92
CA GLY A 41 -1.45 -1.28 -13.47
C GLY A 41 -2.90 -1.55 -13.81
N MET A 42 -3.19 -1.97 -15.05
CA MET A 42 -4.56 -2.30 -15.47
C MET A 42 -5.12 -3.53 -14.76
N ILE A 43 -4.32 -4.59 -14.60
CA ILE A 43 -4.73 -5.79 -13.84
C ILE A 43 -5.04 -5.39 -12.39
N THR A 44 -4.13 -4.65 -11.76
CA THR A 44 -4.31 -4.16 -10.38
C THR A 44 -5.55 -3.30 -10.26
N PHE A 45 -5.80 -2.40 -11.22
CA PHE A 45 -7.00 -1.57 -11.26
C PHE A 45 -8.27 -2.42 -11.28
N PHE A 46 -8.37 -3.44 -12.14
CA PHE A 46 -9.57 -4.29 -12.18
C PHE A 46 -9.80 -5.05 -10.87
N VAL A 47 -8.73 -5.55 -10.24
CA VAL A 47 -8.79 -6.23 -8.95
C VAL A 47 -9.27 -5.26 -7.85
N VAL A 48 -8.64 -4.09 -7.74
CA VAL A 48 -9.01 -3.07 -6.75
C VAL A 48 -10.43 -2.57 -6.99
N PHE A 49 -10.80 -2.29 -8.24
CA PHE A 49 -12.13 -1.86 -8.64
C PHE A 49 -13.20 -2.88 -8.24
N PHE A 50 -12.93 -4.18 -8.50
CA PHE A 50 -13.80 -5.25 -8.06
C PHE A 50 -14.02 -5.15 -6.54
N PHE A 51 -12.96 -5.21 -5.73
CA PHE A 51 -13.05 -5.14 -4.27
C PHE A 51 -13.76 -3.88 -3.76
N PHE A 52 -13.48 -2.72 -4.34
CA PHE A 52 -14.12 -1.46 -3.95
C PHE A 52 -15.62 -1.49 -4.22
N LYS A 53 -16.07 -2.14 -5.29
CA LYS A 53 -17.49 -2.37 -5.56
C LYS A 53 -18.17 -3.29 -4.53
N LEU A 54 -17.44 -4.21 -3.90
CA LEU A 54 -17.97 -4.97 -2.75
C LEU A 54 -18.06 -4.07 -1.51
N ILE A 55 -17.02 -3.30 -1.25
CA ILE A 55 -16.94 -2.41 -0.08
C ILE A 55 -18.00 -1.30 -0.14
N GLU A 56 -18.29 -0.76 -1.32
CA GLU A 56 -19.30 0.28 -1.55
C GLU A 56 -20.67 -0.08 -0.96
N LYS A 57 -21.02 -1.37 -0.95
CA LYS A 57 -22.30 -1.89 -0.42
C LYS A 57 -22.36 -1.94 1.11
N MET A 58 -21.24 -1.72 1.79
CA MET A 58 -21.14 -1.76 3.26
C MET A 58 -21.50 -0.39 3.86
N LYS A 59 -22.09 -0.39 5.06
CA LYS A 59 -22.50 0.86 5.75
C LYS A 59 -21.33 1.82 6.04
N LEU A 60 -20.11 1.31 6.16
CA LEU A 60 -18.89 2.07 6.44
C LEU A 60 -17.97 2.15 5.22
N SER A 61 -18.51 2.04 4.01
CA SER A 61 -17.74 1.96 2.77
C SER A 61 -16.72 3.09 2.63
N ILE A 62 -17.14 4.33 2.86
CA ILE A 62 -16.25 5.51 2.76
C ILE A 62 -15.10 5.40 3.76
N THR A 63 -15.38 5.07 5.02
CA THR A 63 -14.34 4.93 6.06
C THR A 63 -13.36 3.81 5.70
N ILE A 64 -13.84 2.66 5.21
CA ILE A 64 -13.00 1.54 4.80
C ILE A 64 -12.11 1.94 3.61
N ILE A 65 -12.68 2.57 2.60
CA ILE A 65 -11.93 3.02 1.41
C ILE A 65 -10.88 4.06 1.81
N SER A 66 -11.23 5.04 2.65
CA SER A 66 -10.29 6.02 3.18
C SER A 66 -9.16 5.36 3.98
N PHE A 67 -9.48 4.39 4.84
CA PHE A 67 -8.47 3.65 5.60
C PHE A 67 -7.51 2.89 4.68
N ILE A 68 -8.03 2.15 3.69
CA ILE A 68 -7.19 1.39 2.73
C ILE A 68 -6.26 2.35 1.98
N PHE A 69 -6.81 3.44 1.43
CA PHE A 69 -6.01 4.38 0.65
C PHE A 69 -4.93 5.05 1.49
N THR A 70 -5.26 5.50 2.70
CA THR A 70 -4.29 6.09 3.63
C THR A 70 -3.26 5.06 4.07
N PHE A 71 -3.66 3.84 4.41
CA PHE A 71 -2.74 2.79 4.84
C PHE A 71 -1.75 2.41 3.73
N THR A 72 -2.22 2.23 2.49
CA THR A 72 -1.35 2.01 1.34
C THR A 72 -0.35 3.16 1.15
N GLY A 73 -0.81 4.41 1.27
CA GLY A 73 0.08 5.58 1.25
C GLY A 73 1.11 5.58 2.38
N MET A 74 0.72 5.19 3.59
CA MET A 74 1.62 5.08 4.74
C MET A 74 2.69 4.01 4.53
N VAL A 75 2.34 2.86 3.94
CA VAL A 75 3.31 1.82 3.58
C VAL A 75 4.37 2.39 2.64
N VAL A 76 3.96 3.05 1.55
CA VAL A 76 4.89 3.66 0.60
C VAL A 76 5.75 4.74 1.26
N LEU A 77 5.14 5.62 2.07
CA LEU A 77 5.82 6.71 2.75
C LEU A 77 6.90 6.22 3.71
N VAL A 78 6.58 5.21 4.51
CA VAL A 78 7.51 4.63 5.47
C VAL A 78 8.69 3.99 4.75
N PHE A 79 8.46 3.19 3.71
CA PHE A 79 9.56 2.64 2.90
C PHE A 79 10.42 3.74 2.25
N ALA A 80 9.81 4.83 1.79
CA ALA A 80 10.55 5.95 1.19
C ALA A 80 11.46 6.64 2.21
N ILE A 81 11.00 6.83 3.45
CA ILE A 81 11.80 7.43 4.54
C ILE A 81 12.99 6.53 4.88
N GLU A 82 12.75 5.23 5.08
CA GLU A 82 13.78 4.25 5.43
C GLU A 82 14.85 4.13 4.33
N LEU A 83 14.43 4.07 3.06
CA LEU A 83 15.34 4.05 1.92
C LEU A 83 16.20 5.33 1.87
N GLN A 84 15.61 6.49 2.14
CA GLN A 84 16.33 7.75 2.16
C GLN A 84 17.32 7.84 3.32
N GLN A 85 16.97 7.32 4.50
CA GLN A 85 17.88 7.26 5.65
C GLN A 85 19.09 6.38 5.36
N ALA A 86 18.87 5.25 4.66
CA ALA A 86 19.91 4.34 4.21
C ALA A 86 20.92 5.02 3.26
N ILE A 87 20.42 5.79 2.29
CA ILE A 87 21.27 6.48 1.29
C ILE A 87 22.01 7.66 1.92
N THR A 88 21.38 8.36 2.86
CA THR A 88 21.96 9.56 3.49
C THR A 88 22.82 9.29 4.71
N ASN A 89 23.00 8.03 5.12
CA ASN A 89 23.69 7.60 6.34
C ASN A 89 23.17 8.30 7.62
N ARG A 90 21.89 8.66 7.65
CA ARG A 90 21.23 9.29 8.82
C ARG A 90 20.61 8.28 9.78
N GLY A 91 20.56 7.01 9.38
CA GLY A 91 20.03 5.89 10.14
C GLY A 91 20.30 4.57 9.42
N ASN A 92 20.07 3.45 10.09
CA ASN A 92 20.09 2.14 9.46
C ASN A 92 18.75 1.88 8.76
N MET A 93 18.77 1.13 7.67
CA MET A 93 17.53 0.72 6.98
C MET A 93 16.88 -0.47 7.70
N GLU A 94 16.07 -0.18 8.71
CA GLU A 94 15.54 -1.17 9.63
C GLU A 94 14.06 -1.48 9.34
N PHE A 95 13.77 -2.76 9.12
CA PHE A 95 12.38 -3.17 8.87
C PHE A 95 11.49 -2.96 10.11
N ALA A 96 12.09 -3.02 11.30
CA ALA A 96 11.40 -2.76 12.56
C ALA A 96 10.88 -1.32 12.65
N ASP A 97 11.67 -0.34 12.19
CA ASP A 97 11.28 1.08 12.20
C ASP A 97 10.10 1.32 11.24
N ALA A 98 10.11 0.67 10.08
CA ALA A 98 8.97 0.71 9.18
C ALA A 98 7.70 0.10 9.80
N VAL A 99 7.84 -1.07 10.41
CA VAL A 99 6.72 -1.74 11.09
C VAL A 99 6.21 -0.88 12.26
N ALA A 100 7.10 -0.24 13.02
CA ALA A 100 6.73 0.67 14.11
C ALA A 100 5.96 1.89 13.60
N GLY A 101 6.38 2.50 12.49
CA GLY A 101 5.67 3.59 11.84
C GLY A 101 4.25 3.21 11.43
N LEU A 102 4.07 2.02 10.84
CA LEU A 102 2.74 1.50 10.49
C LEU A 102 1.90 1.17 11.73
N TRP A 103 2.50 0.62 12.79
CA TRP A 103 1.82 0.38 14.06
C TRP A 103 1.34 1.68 14.71
N GLY A 104 2.11 2.76 14.61
CA GLY A 104 1.69 4.08 15.08
C GLY A 104 0.40 4.54 14.40
N PHE A 105 0.32 4.41 13.07
CA PHE A 105 -0.91 4.71 12.32
C PHE A 105 -2.07 3.81 12.76
N LEU A 106 -1.86 2.49 12.84
CA LEU A 106 -2.91 1.55 13.24
C LEU A 106 -3.42 1.81 14.66
N GLY A 107 -2.51 2.09 15.60
CA GLY A 107 -2.85 2.39 16.99
C GLY A 107 -3.69 3.67 17.12
N LEU A 108 -3.29 4.75 16.45
CA LEU A 108 -4.07 6.00 16.45
C LEU A 108 -5.42 5.84 15.75
N PHE A 109 -5.47 5.10 14.64
CA PHE A 109 -6.72 4.81 13.94
C PHE A 109 -7.68 3.96 14.79
N PHE A 110 -7.14 3.04 15.59
CA PHE A 110 -7.92 2.25 16.53
C PHE A 110 -8.56 3.13 17.62
N VAL A 111 -7.81 4.09 18.18
CA VAL A 111 -8.36 5.08 19.13
C VAL A 111 -9.48 5.90 18.49
N TYR A 112 -9.27 6.41 17.27
CA TYR A 112 -10.32 7.09 16.50
C TYR A 112 -11.58 6.23 16.33
N SER A 113 -11.41 4.94 15.99
CA SER A 113 -12.51 4.01 15.77
C SER A 113 -13.31 3.75 17.05
N ILE A 114 -12.64 3.63 18.21
CA ILE A 114 -13.30 3.50 19.52
C ILE A 114 -14.13 4.74 19.84
N ILE A 115 -13.58 5.94 19.65
CA ILE A 115 -14.29 7.20 19.91
C ILE A 115 -15.55 7.28 19.04
N GLY A 116 -15.44 6.96 17.74
CA GLY A 116 -16.58 6.92 16.83
C GLY A 116 -17.66 5.94 17.27
N LEU A 117 -17.27 4.75 17.75
CA LEU A 117 -18.20 3.74 18.27
C LEU A 117 -18.92 4.24 19.53
N ILE A 118 -18.22 4.85 20.49
CA ILE A 118 -18.81 5.41 21.70
C ILE A 118 -19.85 6.48 21.34
N ILE A 119 -19.52 7.42 20.45
CA ILE A 119 -20.45 8.47 20.01
C ILE A 119 -21.69 7.87 19.33
N TYR A 120 -21.50 6.85 18.49
CA TYR A 120 -22.61 6.16 17.84
C TYR A 120 -23.56 5.49 18.86
N VAL A 121 -23.00 4.77 19.83
CA VAL A 121 -23.76 4.11 20.90
C VAL A 121 -24.50 5.15 21.75
N MET A 122 -23.84 6.24 22.15
CA MET A 122 -24.49 7.31 22.91
C MET A 122 -25.65 7.93 22.13
N LYS A 123 -25.46 8.29 20.86
CA LYS A 123 -26.53 8.86 20.03
C LYS A 123 -27.74 7.94 19.94
N LYS A 124 -27.51 6.64 19.77
CA LYS A 124 -28.58 5.65 19.73
C LYS A 124 -29.34 5.60 21.05
N LEU A 125 -28.64 5.58 22.19
CA LEU A 125 -29.26 5.55 23.51
C LEU A 125 -30.08 6.82 23.85
N PHE A 126 -29.67 7.99 23.38
CA PHE A 126 -30.36 9.26 23.66
C PHE A 126 -31.42 9.67 22.62
N THR A 127 -31.44 9.03 21.44
CA THR A 127 -32.42 9.31 20.37
C THR A 127 -33.62 8.34 20.41
N ASP A 128 -33.46 7.17 21.04
CA ASP A 128 -34.52 6.17 21.22
C ASP A 128 -35.35 6.38 22.53
N ASN A 129 -35.23 7.55 23.17
CA ASN A 129 -36.05 8.03 24.31
C ASN A 129 -36.86 9.27 23.90
#